data_AF-X6J917-F1
#
_entry.id   AF-X6J917-F1
#
_cell.length_a   1.000
_cell.length_b   1.000
_cell.length_c   1.000
_cell.angle_alpha   90.00
_cell.angle_beta   90.00
_cell.angle_gamma   90.00
#
_symmetry.space_group_name_H-M   'P 1'
#
loop_
_entity.id
_entity.type
_entity.pdbx_description
1 polymer ?
#
loop_
_entity_poly.entity_id
_entity_poly.type
_entity_poly.pdbx_seq_one_letter_code
_entity_poly.pdbx_strand_id
1 'polypeptide(L)'
;MQAEPRRIFTGTIIGFIYGSILAVLAFAAMGAGHGTYIPFLISSAPLGVLTRFGDIGAYIAIFGGAPVIWAIFGALDALPARPRVIRTIQILILSHYLSGLLLVSAEFDEFNYMLRLLRIFPAVPLVWAIIYLAGQVVLWRRTVRRNQGVK
;
A
#
# COMPACT_ATOMS: atom_id res chain seq x y z
N MET A 1 -21.18 10.73 -17.72
CA MET A 1 -21.54 10.53 -16.29
C MET A 1 -20.41 11.01 -15.41
N GLN A 2 -20.69 11.98 -14.54
CA GLN A 2 -19.80 12.37 -13.44
C GLN A 2 -19.82 11.25 -12.39
N ALA A 3 -18.71 10.99 -11.71
CA ALA A 3 -18.75 10.09 -10.56
C ALA A 3 -19.55 10.78 -9.45
N GLU A 4 -20.52 10.06 -8.88
CA GLU A 4 -21.23 10.57 -7.71
C GLU A 4 -20.23 10.75 -6.56
N PRO A 5 -20.23 11.91 -5.89
CA PRO A 5 -19.36 12.18 -4.74
C PRO A 5 -19.42 11.06 -3.68
N ARG A 6 -20.60 10.45 -3.49
CA ARG A 6 -20.81 9.31 -2.60
C ARG A 6 -19.95 8.09 -2.95
N ARG A 7 -19.78 7.79 -4.24
CA ARG A 7 -18.96 6.66 -4.69
C ARG A 7 -17.49 6.91 -4.41
N ILE A 8 -17.01 8.12 -4.68
CA ILE A 8 -15.62 8.53 -4.39
C ILE A 8 -15.36 8.41 -2.90
N PHE A 9 -16.22 9.01 -2.08
CA PHE A 9 -16.12 8.94 -0.63
C PHE A 9 -16.10 7.49 -0.12
N THR A 10 -17.01 6.65 -0.61
CA THR A 10 -17.05 5.22 -0.24
C THR A 10 -15.76 4.50 -0.63
N GLY A 11 -15.24 4.75 -1.84
CA GLY A 11 -13.96 4.21 -2.30
C GLY A 11 -12.80 4.64 -1.39
N THR A 12 -12.74 5.93 -1.05
CA THR A 12 -11.75 6.48 -0.12
C THR A 12 -11.80 5.79 1.24
N ILE A 13 -13.00 5.63 1.83
CA ILE A 13 -13.17 4.98 3.13
C ILE A 13 -12.76 3.51 3.10
N ILE A 14 -13.17 2.76 2.07
CA ILE A 14 -12.77 1.36 1.90
C ILE A 14 -11.25 1.24 1.79
N GLY A 15 -10.63 2.11 0.97
CA GLY A 15 -9.19 2.17 0.81
C GLY A 15 -8.47 2.51 2.11
N PHE A 16 -8.98 3.48 2.86
CA PHE A 16 -8.43 3.89 4.16
C PHE A 16 -8.49 2.77 5.20
N ILE A 17 -9.62 2.08 5.31
CA ILE A 17 -9.80 0.94 6.23
C ILE A 17 -8.82 -0.18 5.85
N TYR A 18 -8.74 -0.51 4.57
CA TYR A 18 -7.81 -1.52 4.07
C TYR A 18 -6.34 -1.15 4.36
N GLY A 19 -5.94 0.10 4.08
CA GLY A 19 -4.60 0.60 4.41
C GLY A 19 -4.31 0.62 5.91
N SER A 20 -5.32 0.89 6.75
CA SER A 20 -5.22 0.81 8.21
C SER A 20 -4.99 -0.62 8.70
N ILE A 21 -5.68 -1.61 8.12
CA ILE A 21 -5.44 -3.04 8.41
C ILE A 21 -3.99 -3.40 8.06
N LEU A 22 -3.50 -2.98 6.89
CA LEU A 22 -2.10 -3.20 6.51
C LEU A 22 -1.11 -2.53 7.47
N ALA A 23 -1.41 -1.31 7.93
CA ALA A 23 -0.57 -0.60 8.89
C ALA A 23 -0.51 -1.30 10.24
N VAL A 24 -1.65 -1.77 10.76
CA VAL A 24 -1.70 -2.54 12.03
C VAL A 24 -0.92 -3.84 11.91
N LEU A 25 -1.08 -4.58 10.80
CA LEU A 25 -0.32 -5.82 10.58
C LEU A 25 1.18 -5.56 10.39
N ALA A 26 1.54 -4.47 9.71
CA ALA A 26 2.93 -4.06 9.57
C ALA A 26 3.55 -3.66 10.91
N PHE A 27 2.81 -2.93 11.75
CA PHE A 27 3.22 -2.60 13.12
C PHE A 27 3.37 -3.86 13.98
N ALA A 28 2.46 -4.82 13.87
CA ALA A 28 2.59 -6.12 14.54
C ALA A 28 3.83 -6.89 14.06
N ALA A 29 4.16 -6.83 12.76
CA ALA A 29 5.38 -7.45 12.22
C ALA A 29 6.67 -6.73 12.64
N MET A 30 6.59 -5.43 12.94
CA MET A 30 7.69 -4.63 13.52
C MET A 30 7.94 -4.99 14.99
N GLY A 31 6.95 -5.58 15.68
CA GLY A 31 7.07 -6.00 17.08
C GLY A 31 7.42 -4.84 18.03
N ALA A 32 7.86 -5.16 19.24
CA ALA A 32 8.34 -4.18 20.22
C ALA A 32 9.75 -3.63 19.89
N GLY A 33 10.02 -3.33 18.60
CA GLY A 33 11.32 -2.86 18.11
C GLY A 33 12.33 -3.98 17.80
N HIS A 34 11.87 -5.22 17.69
CA HIS A 34 12.69 -6.40 17.32
C HIS A 34 12.09 -7.14 16.11
N GLY A 35 11.21 -6.50 15.36
CA GLY A 35 10.61 -7.06 14.16
C GLY A 35 11.25 -6.46 12.91
N THR A 36 10.47 -6.35 11.85
CA THR A 36 10.94 -5.79 10.57
C THR A 36 10.07 -4.66 10.07
N TYR A 37 10.71 -3.68 9.42
CA TYR A 37 10.04 -2.54 8.81
C TYR A 37 9.60 -2.80 7.36
N ILE A 38 9.97 -3.93 6.76
CA ILE A 38 9.68 -4.22 5.35
C ILE A 38 8.16 -4.17 5.02
N PRO A 39 7.25 -4.77 5.80
CA PRO A 39 5.81 -4.65 5.58
C PRO A 39 5.34 -3.19 5.56
N PHE A 40 5.94 -2.38 6.42
CA PHE A 40 5.62 -0.98 6.55
C PHE A 40 6.11 -0.19 5.32
N LEU A 41 7.37 -0.38 4.90
CA LEU A 41 7.96 0.28 3.74
C LEU A 41 7.20 -0.05 2.45
N ILE A 42 6.79 -1.30 2.26
CA ILE A 42 6.04 -1.73 1.08
C ILE A 42 4.62 -1.15 1.08
N SER A 43 3.86 -1.30 2.17
CA SER A 43 2.46 -0.86 2.22
C SER A 43 2.28 0.65 2.17
N SER A 44 3.27 1.42 2.63
CA SER A 44 3.23 2.89 2.70
C SER A 44 3.89 3.59 1.52
N ALA A 45 4.55 2.86 0.60
CA ALA A 45 5.27 3.46 -0.50
C ALA A 45 4.39 4.40 -1.35
N PRO A 46 4.89 5.57 -1.80
CA PRO A 46 6.24 6.11 -1.57
C PRO A 46 6.44 6.83 -0.23
N LEU A 47 5.39 7.03 0.57
CA LEU A 47 5.46 7.83 1.81
C LEU A 47 6.40 7.26 2.88
N GLY A 48 6.82 6.00 2.75
CA GLY A 48 7.87 5.41 3.59
C GLY A 48 9.18 6.22 3.60
N VAL A 49 9.47 6.99 2.55
CA VAL A 49 10.66 7.89 2.51
C VAL A 49 10.63 8.97 3.60
N LEU A 50 9.44 9.32 4.11
CA LEU A 50 9.29 10.35 5.14
C LEU A 50 9.96 9.96 6.46
N THR A 51 10.22 8.67 6.69
CA THR A 51 11.05 8.19 7.82
C THR A 51 12.44 8.81 7.87
N ARG A 52 12.95 9.32 6.73
CA ARG A 52 14.26 9.99 6.64
C ARG A 52 14.24 11.46 7.07
N PHE A 53 13.07 12.03 7.37
CA PHE A 53 12.89 13.46 7.66
C PHE A 53 12.56 13.71 9.15
N GLY A 54 13.17 12.93 10.05
CA GLY A 54 13.00 13.05 11.50
C GLY A 54 11.70 12.41 12.02
N ASP A 55 11.46 12.55 13.33
CA ASP A 55 10.42 11.82 14.06
C ASP A 55 9.01 12.06 13.50
N ILE A 56 8.68 13.32 13.17
CA ILE A 56 7.37 13.66 12.60
C ILE A 56 7.16 12.94 11.26
N GLY A 57 8.19 12.94 10.40
CA GLY A 57 8.15 12.23 9.12
C GLY A 57 8.00 10.73 9.31
N ALA A 58 8.69 10.16 10.29
CA ALA A 58 8.55 8.75 10.66
C ALA A 58 7.13 8.43 11.16
N TYR A 59 6.52 9.26 12.01
CA TYR A 59 5.14 9.05 12.48
C TYR A 59 4.12 9.12 11.34
N ILE A 60 4.25 10.10 10.44
CA ILE A 60 3.37 10.23 9.27
C ILE A 60 3.50 9.01 8.36
N ALA A 61 4.74 8.56 8.11
CA ALA A 61 4.97 7.34 7.36
C ALA A 61 4.27 6.17 8.06
N ILE A 62 4.66 5.87 9.31
CA ILE A 62 4.30 4.66 10.06
C ILE A 62 2.78 4.52 10.21
N PHE A 63 2.12 5.58 10.65
CA PHE A 63 0.70 5.53 10.98
C PHE A 63 -0.20 6.01 9.84
N GLY A 64 0.26 6.95 9.02
CA GLY A 64 -0.53 7.58 7.97
C GLY A 64 -0.25 7.05 6.56
N GLY A 65 0.93 6.51 6.31
CA GLY A 65 1.40 6.19 4.96
C GLY A 65 0.50 5.21 4.22
N ALA A 66 0.33 4.00 4.77
CA ALA A 66 -0.54 3.00 4.13
C ALA A 66 -2.02 3.46 4.09
N PRO A 67 -2.66 3.94 5.18
CA PRO A 67 -4.04 4.41 5.12
C PRO A 67 -4.27 5.47 4.04
N VAL A 68 -3.39 6.47 3.93
CA VAL A 68 -3.52 7.55 2.94
C VAL A 68 -3.33 7.04 1.51
N ILE A 69 -2.29 6.25 1.24
CA ILE A 69 -2.03 5.72 -0.11
C ILE A 69 -3.18 4.85 -0.59
N TRP A 70 -3.69 3.96 0.25
CA TRP A 70 -4.78 3.07 -0.12
C TRP A 70 -6.12 3.80 -0.21
N ALA A 71 -6.34 4.86 0.58
CA ALA A 71 -7.47 5.77 0.40
C ALA A 71 -7.44 6.48 -0.97
N ILE A 72 -6.26 6.92 -1.42
CA ILE A 72 -6.10 7.52 -2.75
C ILE A 72 -6.41 6.49 -3.85
N PHE A 73 -5.89 5.27 -3.75
CA PHE A 73 -6.23 4.21 -4.71
C PHE A 73 -7.73 3.90 -4.73
N GLY A 74 -8.38 3.83 -3.56
CA GLY A 74 -9.81 3.64 -3.44
C GLY A 74 -10.63 4.77 -4.07
N ALA A 75 -10.22 6.03 -3.86
CA ALA A 75 -10.84 7.20 -4.46
C ALA A 75 -10.71 7.19 -6.00
N LEU A 76 -9.52 6.89 -6.52
CA LEU A 76 -9.25 6.81 -7.95
C LEU A 76 -10.00 5.64 -8.60
N ASP A 77 -10.06 4.50 -7.93
CA ASP A 77 -10.88 3.37 -8.38
C ASP A 77 -12.38 3.73 -8.33
N ALA A 78 -12.85 4.70 -7.56
CA ALA A 78 -14.26 5.11 -7.65
C ALA A 78 -14.57 6.06 -8.82
N LEU A 79 -13.56 6.63 -9.49
CA LEU A 79 -13.75 7.54 -10.62
C LEU A 79 -14.31 6.84 -11.87
N PRO A 80 -14.96 7.58 -12.79
CA PRO A 80 -15.48 7.01 -14.03
C PRO A 80 -14.34 6.48 -14.90
N ALA A 81 -14.58 5.35 -15.58
CA ALA A 81 -13.60 4.75 -16.47
C ALA A 81 -13.33 5.69 -17.66
N ARG A 82 -12.17 6.35 -17.63
CA ARG A 82 -11.65 7.20 -18.71
C ARG A 82 -10.20 6.77 -18.99
N PRO A 83 -9.73 6.81 -20.25
CA PRO A 83 -8.37 6.38 -20.58
C PRO A 83 -7.29 7.07 -19.72
N ARG A 84 -7.43 8.38 -19.50
CA ARG A 84 -6.51 9.16 -18.66
C ARG A 84 -6.49 8.69 -17.20
N VAL A 85 -7.66 8.45 -16.60
CA VAL A 85 -7.78 7.98 -15.21
C VAL A 85 -7.18 6.58 -15.06
N ILE A 86 -7.49 5.67 -15.99
CA ILE A 86 -6.94 4.31 -16.00
C ILE A 86 -5.41 4.36 -16.09
N ARG A 87 -4.86 5.19 -16.98
CA ARG A 87 -3.42 5.40 -17.12
C ARG A 87 -2.79 5.96 -15.84
N THR A 88 -3.43 6.95 -15.21
CA THR A 88 -2.97 7.50 -13.92
C THR A 88 -2.92 6.43 -12.84
N ILE A 89 -3.96 5.59 -12.71
CA ILE A 89 -3.98 4.48 -11.75
C ILE A 89 -2.81 3.52 -12.02
N GLN A 90 -2.60 3.12 -13.28
CA GLN A 90 -1.50 2.22 -13.65
C GLN A 90 -0.13 2.80 -13.31
N ILE A 91 0.11 4.08 -13.65
CA ILE A 91 1.35 4.77 -13.32
C ILE A 91 1.55 4.79 -11.80
N LEU A 92 0.52 5.13 -11.03
CA LEU A 92 0.63 5.17 -9.57
C LEU A 92 0.90 3.79 -8.95
N ILE A 93 0.31 2.72 -9.47
CA ILE A 93 0.59 1.34 -9.02
C ILE A 93 2.04 0.97 -9.31
N LEU A 94 2.52 1.25 -10.53
CA LEU A 94 3.91 0.96 -10.91
C LEU A 94 4.90 1.79 -10.08
N SER A 95 4.59 3.07 -9.84
CA SER A 95 5.37 3.93 -8.95
C SER A 95 5.37 3.41 -7.52
N HIS A 96 4.23 2.93 -7.00
CA HIS A 96 4.16 2.31 -5.67
C HIS A 96 5.10 1.09 -5.57
N TYR A 97 5.13 0.22 -6.59
CA TYR A 97 6.05 -0.92 -6.62
C TYR A 97 7.50 -0.52 -6.73
N LEU A 98 7.82 0.41 -7.63
CA LEU A 98 9.19 0.90 -7.79
C LEU A 98 9.69 1.55 -6.50
N SER A 99 8.89 2.41 -5.88
CA SER A 99 9.23 3.03 -4.60
C SER A 99 9.37 2.02 -3.47
N GLY A 100 8.46 1.05 -3.38
CA GLY A 100 8.56 -0.03 -2.38
C GLY A 100 9.84 -0.85 -2.56
N LEU A 101 10.19 -1.20 -3.81
CA LEU A 101 11.42 -1.92 -4.13
C LEU A 101 12.67 -1.10 -3.77
N LEU A 102 12.69 0.19 -4.09
CA LEU A 102 13.81 1.08 -3.76
C LEU A 102 13.97 1.24 -2.25
N LEU A 103 12.87 1.42 -1.51
CA LEU A 103 12.90 1.51 -0.05
C LEU A 103 13.42 0.22 0.59
N VAL A 104 12.96 -0.95 0.14
CA VAL A 104 13.44 -2.25 0.63
C VAL A 104 14.90 -2.47 0.27
N SER A 105 15.31 -2.12 -0.95
CA SER A 105 16.70 -2.29 -1.40
C SER A 105 17.67 -1.39 -0.64
N ALA A 106 17.21 -0.24 -0.17
CA ALA A 106 18.00 0.66 0.68
C ALA A 106 18.17 0.15 2.12
N GLU A 107 17.38 -0.86 2.54
CA GLU A 107 17.35 -1.42 3.89
C GLU A 107 17.70 -2.92 3.84
N PHE A 108 18.86 -3.27 3.28
CA PHE A 108 19.23 -4.67 3.00
C PHE A 108 19.29 -5.56 4.27
N ASP A 109 19.70 -4.99 5.40
CA ASP A 109 19.73 -5.71 6.69
C ASP A 109 18.32 -6.05 7.19
N GLU A 110 17.35 -5.16 6.99
CA GLU A 110 15.93 -5.39 7.28
C GLU A 110 15.35 -6.51 6.43
N PHE A 111 15.76 -6.62 5.17
CA PHE A 111 15.33 -7.71 4.30
C PHE A 111 15.84 -9.07 4.83
N ASN A 112 17.12 -9.15 5.21
CA ASN A 112 17.67 -10.37 5.83
C ASN A 112 17.00 -10.70 7.17
N TYR A 113 16.60 -9.68 7.92
CA TYR A 113 15.86 -9.85 9.17
C TYR A 113 14.45 -10.40 8.93
N MET A 114 13.71 -9.87 7.95
CA MET A 114 12.43 -10.42 7.51
C MET A 114 12.55 -11.91 7.14
N LEU A 115 13.60 -12.31 6.41
CA LEU A 115 13.83 -13.71 6.06
C LEU A 115 14.03 -14.60 7.30
N ARG A 116 14.64 -14.08 8.37
CA ARG A 116 14.75 -14.77 9.66
C ARG A 116 13.39 -14.86 10.37
N LEU A 117 12.63 -13.77 10.41
CA LEU A 117 11.29 -13.76 11.00
C LEU A 117 10.34 -14.75 10.32
N LEU A 118 10.41 -14.87 9.00
CA LEU A 118 9.64 -15.86 8.25
C LEU A 118 9.99 -17.32 8.61
N ARG A 119 11.16 -17.59 9.21
CA ARG A 119 11.52 -18.93 9.68
C ARG A 119 11.05 -19.20 11.11
N ILE A 120 11.02 -18.17 11.96
CA ILE A 120 10.76 -18.31 13.40
C ILE A 120 9.30 -18.06 13.73
N PHE A 121 8.71 -17.00 13.15
CA PHE A 121 7.34 -16.56 13.43
C PHE A 121 6.66 -16.05 12.15
N PRO A 122 6.36 -16.94 11.18
CA PRO A 122 5.88 -16.53 9.86
C PRO A 122 4.46 -15.96 9.84
N ALA A 123 3.66 -16.20 10.87
CA ALA A 123 2.21 -15.97 10.82
C ALA A 123 1.86 -14.52 10.45
N VAL A 124 2.42 -13.53 11.16
CA VAL A 124 2.08 -12.11 10.93
C VAL A 124 2.57 -11.60 9.58
N PRO A 125 3.85 -11.80 9.17
CA PRO A 125 4.31 -11.40 7.84
C PRO A 125 3.54 -12.08 6.70
N LEU A 126 3.16 -13.36 6.85
CA LEU A 126 2.38 -14.07 5.82
C LEU A 126 0.95 -13.54 5.71
N VAL A 127 0.27 -13.31 6.84
CA VAL A 127 -1.08 -12.73 6.84
C VAL A 127 -1.05 -11.33 6.22
N TRP A 128 -0.06 -10.50 6.58
CA TRP A 128 0.15 -9.22 5.93
C TRP A 128 0.36 -9.36 4.42
N ALA A 129 1.25 -10.26 3.98
CA ALA A 129 1.56 -10.44 2.57
C ALA A 129 0.34 -10.90 1.76
N ILE A 130 -0.44 -11.83 2.30
CA ILE A 130 -1.68 -12.30 1.66
C ILE A 130 -2.68 -11.15 1.50
N ILE A 131 -2.90 -10.38 2.56
CA ILE A 131 -3.82 -9.23 2.52
C ILE A 131 -3.32 -8.20 1.52
N TYR A 132 -2.04 -7.81 1.58
CA TYR A 132 -1.40 -6.88 0.65
C TYR A 132 -1.60 -7.31 -0.80
N LEU A 133 -1.24 -8.56 -1.12
CA LEU A 133 -1.35 -9.11 -2.47
C LEU A 133 -2.81 -9.21 -2.93
N ALA A 134 -3.75 -9.52 -2.05
CA ALA A 134 -5.18 -9.52 -2.39
C ALA A 134 -5.65 -8.13 -2.85
N GLY A 135 -5.25 -7.06 -2.16
CA GLY A 135 -5.54 -5.70 -2.59
C GLY A 135 -4.91 -5.36 -3.94
N GLN A 136 -3.66 -5.78 -4.17
CA GLN A 136 -2.99 -5.60 -5.46
C GLN A 136 -3.74 -6.30 -6.60
N VAL A 137 -4.14 -7.56 -6.39
CA VAL A 137 -4.90 -8.34 -7.37
C VAL A 137 -6.25 -7.69 -7.68
N VAL A 138 -6.98 -7.23 -6.65
CA VAL A 138 -8.26 -6.54 -6.83
C VAL A 138 -8.07 -5.26 -7.65
N LEU A 139 -7.08 -4.44 -7.30
CA LEU A 139 -6.80 -3.17 -7.97
C LEU A 139 -6.43 -3.37 -9.44
N TRP A 140 -5.57 -4.35 -9.75
CA TRP A 140 -5.21 -4.70 -11.13
C TRP A 140 -6.40 -5.24 -11.91
N ARG A 141 -7.16 -6.18 -11.36
CA ARG A 141 -8.33 -6.76 -12.03
C ARG A 141 -9.35 -5.69 -12.38
N ARG A 142 -9.62 -4.74 -11.47
CA ARG A 142 -10.54 -3.62 -11.73
C ARG A 142 -10.00 -2.70 -12.83
N THR A 143 -8.71 -2.36 -12.77
CA THR A 143 -8.05 -1.53 -13.79
C THR A 143 -8.10 -2.16 -15.18
N VAL A 144 -7.82 -3.47 -15.29
CA VAL A 144 -7.86 -4.20 -16.56
C VAL A 144 -9.28 -4.27 -17.14
N ARG A 145 -10.27 -4.62 -16.31
CA ARG A 145 -11.68 -4.66 -16.74
C ARG A 145 -12.17 -3.31 -17.25
N ARG A 146 -11.78 -2.23 -16.58
CA ARG A 146 -12.09 -0.86 -17.02
C ARG A 146 -11.47 -0.53 -18.37
N ASN A 147 -10.24 -0.96 -18.60
CA ASN A 147 -9.56 -0.72 -19.87
C ASN A 147 -10.23 -1.47 -21.03
N GLN A 148 -10.76 -2.67 -20.78
CA GLN A 148 -11.50 -3.44 -21.80
C GLN A 148 -12.83 -2.79 -22.17
N GLY A 149 -13.55 -2.20 -21.22
CA GLY A 149 -14.85 -1.55 -21.46
C GLY A 149 -14.78 -0.11 -22.02
N VAL A 150 -13.57 0.41 -22.26
CA VAL A 150 -13.34 1.76 -22.85
C VAL A 150 -12.84 1.66 -24.30
N LYS A 151 -12.53 0.45 -24.78
CA LYS A 151 -12.24 0.17 -26.20
C LYS A 151 -13.52 0.16 -27.01
#